data_AF-A0A8S8YR82-F1
#
_entry.id   AF-A0A8S8YR82-F1
#
_cell.length_a   1.000
_cell.length_b   1.000
_cell.length_c   1.000
_cell.angle_alpha   90.00
_cell.angle_beta   90.00
_cell.angle_gamma   90.00
#
_symmetry.space_group_name_H-M   'P 1'
#
loop_
_entity.id
_entity.type
_entity.pdbx_description
1 polymer ?
#
loop_
_entity_poly.entity_id
_entity_poly.type
_entity_poly.pdbx_seq_one_letter_code
_entity_poly.pdbx_strand_id
1 'polypeptide(L)'
;MSLGFNSADGHPQGPRIPVRYMVKVKGWSLPKPRSTGPPFQTKSSVVAVMEQVGVLLELDGANVFRVRAYQNASRALASMEEDLLSVVQDGRLVEVKGIGKGISGLVTEAVMEGTWGDLPQLYAKIPPGLIEIVGIPGLGPKRARVMYEELGVDSVESLKIACEMGHVAPLSGFGEKSQQKYLEGIELLRRYQGRSRMDVGLMFGRALEARVAAIPGVSRAQLAGSARRRRETIGDLDIVVAAQPADHDAVVKAILSLPGIAEVKGSGESKVSLILEQDMLSGAESAGSLDAQLAESMMERSGDATIDAQVRIVPPEMFPFTLAYFTGPKRTQYPNASTGNRPRP
;
A
#
# COMPACT_ATOMS: atom_id res chain seq x y z
N MET A 1 -1.59 -56.91 24.78
CA MET A 1 -1.78 -56.69 23.33
C MET A 1 -2.95 -55.73 23.14
N SER A 2 -2.75 -54.73 22.28
CA SER A 2 -3.72 -53.74 21.79
C SER A 2 -4.28 -52.71 22.78
N LEU A 3 -4.46 -51.43 22.44
CA LEU A 3 -3.93 -50.51 21.41
C LEU A 3 -4.56 -49.17 21.82
N GLY A 4 -3.77 -48.21 22.32
CA GLY A 4 -4.26 -46.87 22.64
C GLY A 4 -4.00 -45.94 21.46
N PHE A 5 -5.05 -45.62 20.68
CA PHE A 5 -5.01 -44.52 19.72
C PHE A 5 -5.18 -43.20 20.48
N ASN A 6 -4.16 -42.34 20.42
CA ASN A 6 -4.29 -40.94 20.80
C ASN A 6 -3.91 -40.10 19.58
N SER A 7 -4.91 -39.58 18.87
CA SER A 7 -4.72 -38.68 17.72
C SER A 7 -4.29 -37.31 18.23
N ALA A 8 -3.05 -36.94 17.91
CA ALA A 8 -2.52 -35.60 18.11
C ALA A 8 -2.58 -34.86 16.77
N ASP A 9 -3.68 -34.14 16.51
CA ASP A 9 -3.76 -33.18 15.40
C ASP A 9 -3.12 -31.85 15.83
N GLY A 10 -1.81 -31.79 15.70
CA GLY A 10 -1.03 -30.55 15.77
C GLY A 10 -0.99 -29.88 14.40
N HIS A 11 -1.92 -28.97 14.12
CA HIS A 11 -1.76 -28.05 13.00
C HIS A 11 -0.56 -27.12 13.26
N PRO A 12 0.43 -27.04 12.35
CA PRO A 12 1.53 -26.10 12.51
C PRO A 12 1.01 -24.68 12.28
N GLN A 13 0.83 -23.94 13.36
CA GLN A 13 0.64 -22.49 13.34
C GLN A 13 1.90 -21.87 12.71
N GLY A 14 1.80 -21.43 11.46
CA GLY A 14 2.85 -20.67 10.79
C GLY A 14 3.23 -19.41 11.59
N PRO A 15 4.46 -18.90 11.45
CA PRO A 15 4.92 -17.78 12.24
C PRO A 15 4.08 -16.54 11.95
N ARG A 16 3.34 -16.06 12.97
CA ARG A 16 2.69 -14.75 12.94
C ARG A 16 3.77 -13.66 12.87
N ILE A 17 4.06 -13.17 11.67
CA ILE A 17 4.96 -12.04 11.48
C ILE A 17 4.27 -10.82 12.09
N PRO A 18 4.86 -10.17 13.11
CA PRO A 18 4.28 -8.95 13.66
C PRO A 18 4.26 -7.89 12.57
N VAL A 19 3.06 -7.41 12.21
CA VAL A 19 2.75 -6.38 11.19
C VAL A 19 3.39 -5.01 11.48
N ARG A 20 4.24 -4.92 12.52
CA ARG A 20 4.81 -3.70 13.08
C ARG A 20 5.83 -3.01 12.17
N TYR A 21 6.23 -3.62 11.06
CA TYR A 21 7.20 -3.07 10.10
C TYR A 21 6.73 -3.07 8.65
N MET A 22 5.41 -3.09 8.38
CA MET A 22 4.94 -2.74 7.03
C MET A 22 5.07 -1.23 6.84
N VAL A 23 6.22 -0.82 6.32
CA VAL A 23 6.48 0.55 5.90
C VAL A 23 5.56 0.87 4.73
N LYS A 24 4.70 1.88 4.87
CA LYS A 24 3.93 2.41 3.75
C LYS A 24 4.89 3.01 2.73
N VAL A 25 5.12 2.31 1.62
CA VAL A 25 6.00 2.72 0.51
C VAL A 25 5.50 4.03 -0.12
N LYS A 26 4.17 4.23 -0.21
CA LYS A 26 3.56 5.52 -0.57
C LYS A 26 3.65 6.48 0.62
N GLY A 27 4.69 7.31 0.67
CA GLY A 27 4.80 8.37 1.68
C GLY A 27 6.20 8.91 1.97
N TRP A 28 7.24 8.46 1.26
CA TRP A 28 8.63 8.88 1.50
C TRP A 28 8.94 10.18 0.75
N SER A 29 8.40 11.26 1.29
CA SER A 29 8.64 12.62 0.80
C SER A 29 8.47 13.58 1.94
N LEU A 30 9.23 14.67 1.93
CA LEU A 30 9.07 15.71 2.93
C LEU A 30 7.64 16.31 2.85
N PRO A 31 6.96 16.46 4.01
CA PRO A 31 5.60 17.00 4.06
C PRO A 31 5.58 18.46 3.63
N LYS A 32 4.54 18.86 2.90
CA LYS A 32 4.34 20.26 2.54
C LYS A 32 3.98 21.08 3.78
N PRO A 33 4.59 22.26 3.97
CA PRO A 33 4.27 23.11 5.11
C PRO A 33 2.84 23.66 4.98
N ARG A 34 2.20 23.91 6.13
CA ARG A 34 0.92 24.63 6.20
C ARG A 34 1.09 26.07 5.74
N SER A 35 0.05 26.65 5.12
CA SER A 35 0.12 28.03 4.61
C SER A 35 -0.12 29.11 5.67
N THR A 36 -0.58 28.75 6.86
CA THR A 36 -1.06 29.68 7.89
C THR A 36 -0.24 29.57 9.18
N GLY A 37 0.92 30.22 9.20
CA GLY A 37 1.78 30.40 10.38
C GLY A 37 2.28 29.11 11.07
N PRO A 38 3.14 29.25 12.09
CA PRO A 38 3.55 28.12 12.92
C PRO A 38 2.35 27.47 13.65
N PRO A 39 2.31 26.14 13.80
CA PRO A 39 3.36 25.21 13.39
C PRO A 39 3.25 24.90 11.89
N PHE A 40 4.27 25.16 11.09
CA PHE A 40 4.26 24.82 9.66
C PHE A 40 4.20 23.31 9.44
N GLN A 41 4.77 22.53 10.36
CA GLN A 41 4.72 21.07 10.40
C GLN A 41 4.05 20.58 11.70
N THR A 42 3.20 19.56 11.61
CA THR A 42 2.57 18.95 12.79
C THR A 42 3.55 18.01 13.50
N LYS A 43 3.36 17.78 14.81
CA LYS A 43 4.15 16.78 15.57
C LYS A 43 4.17 15.41 14.88
N SER A 44 3.02 14.95 14.38
CA SER A 44 2.91 13.70 13.63
C SER A 44 3.75 13.69 12.34
N SER A 45 3.80 14.80 11.62
CA SER A 45 4.61 14.94 10.41
C SER A 45 6.11 14.92 10.74
N VAL A 46 6.51 15.61 11.81
CA VAL A 46 7.90 15.61 12.28
C VAL A 46 8.35 14.21 12.71
N VAL A 47 7.53 13.50 13.49
CA VAL A 47 7.82 12.12 13.90
C VAL A 47 8.04 11.21 12.69
N ALA A 48 7.15 11.30 11.69
CA ALA A 48 7.25 10.52 10.47
C ALA A 48 8.53 10.83 9.67
N VAL A 49 8.90 12.11 9.55
CA VAL A 49 10.15 12.51 8.88
C VAL A 49 11.37 11.99 9.63
N MET A 50 11.41 12.08 10.96
CA MET A 50 12.53 11.55 11.75
C MET A 50 12.69 10.04 11.59
N GLU A 51 11.58 9.29 11.53
CA GLU A 51 11.58 7.86 11.26
C GLU A 51 12.14 7.55 9.87
N GLN A 52 11.64 8.24 8.84
CA GLN A 52 12.11 8.10 7.45
C GLN A 52 13.60 8.41 7.33
N VAL A 53 14.06 9.53 7.90
CA VAL A 53 15.47 9.94 7.86
C VAL A 53 16.37 8.89 8.53
N GLY A 54 15.92 8.27 9.63
CA GLY A 54 16.66 7.18 10.26
C GLY A 54 16.94 6.04 9.27
N VAL A 55 15.94 5.65 8.48
CA VAL A 55 16.09 4.59 7.48
C VAL A 55 16.89 5.04 6.26
N LEU A 56 16.66 6.27 5.76
CA LEU A 56 17.43 6.83 4.65
C LEU A 56 18.92 6.91 4.98
N LEU A 57 19.27 7.33 6.20
CA LEU A 57 20.65 7.37 6.67
C LEU A 57 21.26 5.96 6.76
N GLU A 58 20.46 4.95 7.10
CA GLU A 58 20.93 3.57 7.16
C GLU A 58 21.18 2.99 5.75
N LEU A 59 20.32 3.34 4.78
CA LEU A 59 20.51 3.05 3.36
C LEU A 59 21.70 3.81 2.77
N ASP A 60 21.92 5.05 3.19
CA ASP A 60 23.06 5.88 2.78
C ASP A 60 24.39 5.40 3.37
N GLY A 61 24.33 4.51 4.36
CA GLY A 61 25.50 4.03 5.08
C GLY A 61 26.11 5.02 6.06
N ALA A 62 25.30 5.94 6.57
CA ALA A 62 25.71 6.86 7.60
C ALA A 62 26.10 6.13 8.91
N ASN A 63 26.84 6.83 9.75
CA ASN A 63 27.27 6.33 11.05
C ASN A 63 26.07 5.90 11.93
N VAL A 64 26.21 4.76 12.61
CA VAL A 64 25.18 4.16 13.49
C VAL A 64 24.68 5.12 14.59
N PHE A 65 25.55 5.97 15.14
CA PHE A 65 25.14 6.98 16.13
C PHE A 65 24.20 8.02 15.51
N ARG A 66 24.44 8.43 14.26
CA ARG A 66 23.58 9.37 13.54
C ARG A 66 22.22 8.73 13.26
N VAL A 67 22.19 7.50 12.75
CA VAL A 67 20.95 6.73 12.55
C VAL A 67 20.14 6.62 13.85
N ARG A 68 20.80 6.21 14.93
CA ARG A 68 20.16 6.07 16.26
C ARG A 68 19.64 7.40 16.80
N ALA A 69 20.33 8.52 16.53
CA ALA A 69 19.87 9.83 16.96
C ALA A 69 18.50 10.19 16.37
N TYR A 70 18.30 9.98 15.06
CA TYR A 70 17.02 10.23 14.40
C TYR A 70 15.92 9.26 14.87
N GLN A 71 16.24 7.98 15.06
CA GLN A 71 15.29 7.01 15.61
C GLN A 71 14.89 7.33 17.05
N ASN A 72 15.84 7.80 17.88
CA ASN A 72 15.57 8.21 19.26
C ASN A 72 14.73 9.49 19.29
N ALA A 73 15.04 10.47 18.43
CA ALA A 73 14.24 11.69 18.31
C ALA A 73 12.80 11.40 17.87
N SER A 74 12.61 10.52 16.88
CA SER A 74 11.27 10.06 16.48
C SER A 74 10.49 9.49 17.67
N ARG A 75 11.11 8.58 18.44
CA ARG A 75 10.49 8.00 19.64
C ARG A 75 10.16 9.03 20.71
N ALA A 76 11.10 9.92 21.01
CA ALA A 76 10.92 10.98 22.01
C ALA A 76 9.78 11.95 21.63
N LEU A 77 9.75 12.38 20.38
CA LEU A 77 8.69 13.24 19.84
C LEU A 77 7.32 12.53 19.81
N ALA A 78 7.29 11.23 19.51
CA ALA A 78 6.06 10.45 19.52
C ALA A 78 5.48 10.28 20.92
N SER A 79 6.34 10.11 21.94
CA SER A 79 5.94 9.99 23.34
C SER A 79 5.71 11.33 24.06
N MET A 80 6.04 12.46 23.43
CA MET A 80 5.88 13.78 24.03
C MET A 80 4.38 14.11 24.18
N GLU A 81 3.94 14.39 25.40
CA GLU A 81 2.56 14.81 25.69
C GLU A 81 2.37 16.31 25.51
N GLU A 82 3.39 17.11 25.84
CA GLU A 82 3.41 18.56 25.64
C GLU A 82 3.19 18.96 24.16
N ASP A 83 2.66 20.16 23.96
CA ASP A 83 2.53 20.74 22.64
C ASP A 83 3.90 21.09 22.05
N LEU A 84 4.18 20.57 20.86
CA LEU A 84 5.48 20.71 20.22
C LEU A 84 5.82 22.16 19.88
N LEU A 85 4.82 22.99 19.50
CA LEU A 85 5.08 24.38 19.15
C LEU A 85 5.52 25.17 20.38
N SER A 86 4.83 24.99 21.52
CA SER A 86 5.22 25.63 22.78
C SER A 86 6.65 25.25 23.19
N VAL A 87 6.99 23.96 23.16
CA VAL A 87 8.35 23.47 23.51
C VAL A 87 9.42 24.05 22.59
N VAL A 88 9.12 24.19 21.30
CA VAL A 88 10.01 24.80 20.30
C VAL A 88 10.19 26.31 20.55
N GLN A 89 9.11 27.03 20.83
CA GLN A 89 9.14 28.47 21.11
C GLN A 89 9.91 28.79 22.39
N ASP A 90 9.78 27.95 23.41
CA ASP A 90 10.52 28.07 24.67
C ASP A 90 12.01 27.67 24.54
N GLY A 91 12.43 27.11 23.40
CA GLY A 91 13.79 26.61 23.20
C GLY A 91 14.13 25.34 24.01
N ARG A 92 13.13 24.70 24.63
CA ARG A 92 13.30 23.54 25.53
C ARG A 92 13.46 22.21 24.81
N LEU A 93 13.28 22.18 23.49
CA LEU A 93 13.31 20.92 22.72
C LEU A 93 14.65 20.16 22.86
N VAL A 94 15.76 20.88 23.02
CA VAL A 94 17.11 20.29 23.22
C VAL A 94 17.26 19.59 24.58
N GLU A 95 16.39 19.90 25.54
CA GLU A 95 16.39 19.28 26.88
C GLU A 95 15.71 17.90 26.86
N VAL A 96 14.94 17.61 25.81
CA VAL A 96 14.24 16.34 25.64
C VAL A 96 15.25 15.22 25.42
N LYS A 97 15.28 14.26 26.35
CA LYS A 97 16.18 13.11 26.27
C LYS A 97 16.02 12.37 24.93
N GLY A 98 17.12 12.28 24.19
CA GLY A 98 17.15 11.67 22.86
C GLY A 98 17.12 12.66 21.69
N ILE A 99 16.97 13.96 21.96
CA ILE A 99 17.03 15.04 20.97
C ILE A 99 18.28 15.90 21.26
N GLY A 100 19.25 15.87 20.34
CA GLY A 100 20.44 16.71 20.43
C GLY A 100 20.28 18.05 19.70
N LYS A 101 21.25 18.97 19.88
CA LYS A 101 21.24 20.33 19.28
C LYS A 101 20.91 20.36 17.79
N GLY A 102 21.54 19.49 16.98
CA GLY A 102 21.30 19.47 15.53
C GLY A 102 19.88 19.05 15.16
N ILE A 103 19.33 18.03 15.83
CA ILE A 103 17.94 17.60 15.60
C ILE A 103 16.96 18.64 16.14
N SER A 104 17.25 19.23 17.31
CA SER A 104 16.45 20.32 17.86
C SER A 104 16.36 21.49 16.87
N GLY A 105 17.49 21.93 16.29
CA GLY A 105 17.50 22.99 15.29
C GLY A 105 16.69 22.64 14.04
N LEU A 106 16.86 21.43 13.52
CA LEU A 106 16.10 20.94 12.36
C LEU A 106 14.58 20.89 12.62
N VAL A 107 14.18 20.44 13.81
CA VAL A 107 12.76 20.40 14.19
C VAL A 107 12.20 21.81 14.40
N THR A 108 12.98 22.70 15.02
CA THR A 108 12.61 24.11 15.17
C THR A 108 12.39 24.77 13.81
N GLU A 109 13.31 24.58 12.86
CA GLU A 109 13.19 25.06 11.48
C GLU A 109 11.90 24.51 10.82
N ALA A 110 11.68 23.21 10.91
CA ALA A 110 10.49 22.58 10.35
C ALA A 110 9.18 23.11 10.94
N VAL A 111 9.15 23.37 12.25
CA VAL A 111 7.96 23.87 12.95
C VAL A 111 7.73 25.37 12.72
N MET A 112 8.80 26.17 12.70
CA MET A 112 8.72 27.63 12.68
C MET A 112 8.83 28.25 11.29
N GLU A 113 9.44 27.55 10.34
CA GLU A 113 9.71 28.06 8.97
C GLU A 113 9.17 27.13 7.89
N GLY A 114 8.92 25.84 8.22
CA GLY A 114 8.33 24.87 7.30
C GLY A 114 9.33 24.21 6.35
N THR A 115 10.63 24.46 6.54
CA THR A 115 11.75 23.91 5.76
C THR A 115 12.46 22.80 6.54
N TRP A 116 13.36 22.06 5.87
CA TRP A 116 13.96 20.84 6.40
C TRP A 116 15.48 20.80 6.21
N GLY A 117 16.15 21.95 6.22
CA GLY A 117 17.59 22.06 5.96
C GLY A 117 18.03 21.24 4.75
N ASP A 118 19.06 20.40 4.94
CA ASP A 118 19.63 19.53 3.89
C ASP A 118 18.94 18.15 3.74
N LEU A 119 17.77 17.93 4.37
CA LEU A 119 17.04 16.67 4.17
C LEU A 119 16.62 16.42 2.71
N PRO A 120 16.18 17.42 1.90
CA PRO A 120 15.80 17.17 0.51
C PRO A 120 16.88 16.43 -0.30
N GLN A 121 18.15 16.74 -0.04
CA GLN A 121 19.31 16.13 -0.69
C GLN A 121 19.46 14.66 -0.29
N LEU A 122 19.23 14.32 0.99
CA LEU A 122 19.24 12.93 1.44
C LEU A 122 18.12 12.11 0.79
N TYR A 123 16.91 12.68 0.67
CA TYR A 123 15.79 12.00 -0.03
C TYR A 123 16.10 11.79 -1.51
N ALA A 124 16.75 12.75 -2.17
CA ALA A 124 17.12 12.65 -3.58
C ALA A 124 18.26 11.65 -3.84
N LYS A 125 19.13 11.41 -2.86
CA LYS A 125 20.28 10.51 -2.99
C LYS A 125 19.88 9.03 -3.00
N ILE A 126 18.78 8.67 -2.34
CA ILE A 126 18.36 7.27 -2.22
C ILE A 126 17.42 6.88 -3.37
N PRO A 127 17.77 5.86 -4.18
CA PRO A 127 16.90 5.39 -5.25
C PRO A 127 15.51 4.98 -4.73
N PRO A 128 14.41 5.38 -5.40
CA PRO A 128 13.07 5.04 -4.96
C PRO A 128 12.85 3.53 -4.78
N GLY A 129 13.43 2.69 -5.63
CA GLY A 129 13.25 1.25 -5.54
C GLY A 129 13.91 0.63 -4.29
N LEU A 130 14.96 1.23 -3.71
CA LEU A 130 15.47 0.81 -2.39
C LEU A 130 14.45 1.03 -1.27
N ILE A 131 13.66 2.10 -1.36
CA ILE A 131 12.58 2.36 -0.41
C ILE A 131 11.49 1.29 -0.53
N GLU A 132 11.14 0.90 -1.75
CA GLU A 132 10.17 -0.18 -1.99
C GLU A 132 10.68 -1.52 -1.45
N ILE A 133 11.97 -1.79 -1.67
CA ILE A 133 12.67 -2.98 -1.17
C ILE A 133 12.59 -3.04 0.37
N VAL A 134 12.84 -1.94 1.10
CA VAL A 134 12.70 -1.91 2.56
C VAL A 134 11.26 -2.18 3.03
N GLY A 135 10.26 -1.99 2.17
CA GLY A 135 8.87 -2.37 2.44
C GLY A 135 8.63 -3.88 2.44
N ILE A 136 9.57 -4.70 1.92
CA ILE A 136 9.45 -6.16 1.86
C ILE A 136 9.56 -6.74 3.29
N PRO A 137 8.57 -7.54 3.74
CA PRO A 137 8.59 -8.14 5.07
C PRO A 137 9.87 -8.93 5.36
N GLY A 138 10.53 -8.58 6.47
CA GLY A 138 11.78 -9.22 6.88
C GLY A 138 13.03 -8.71 6.16
N LEU A 139 12.90 -7.71 5.29
CA LEU A 139 14.00 -7.02 4.65
C LEU A 139 14.16 -5.60 5.19
N GLY A 140 15.21 -5.39 5.97
CA GLY A 140 15.53 -4.09 6.55
C GLY A 140 16.56 -3.30 5.72
N PRO A 141 16.74 -2.00 6.01
CA PRO A 141 17.63 -1.10 5.26
C PRO A 141 19.07 -1.57 5.17
N LYS A 142 19.66 -2.16 6.24
CA LYS A 142 21.02 -2.71 6.16
C LYS A 142 21.17 -3.76 5.05
N ARG A 143 20.19 -4.66 4.96
CA ARG A 143 20.24 -5.77 4.01
C ARG A 143 19.94 -5.29 2.60
N ALA A 144 18.97 -4.39 2.46
CA ALA A 144 18.70 -3.70 1.19
C ALA A 144 19.96 -3.00 0.66
N ARG A 145 20.69 -2.28 1.52
CA ARG A 145 21.94 -1.61 1.17
C ARG A 145 23.02 -2.61 0.70
N VAL A 146 23.24 -3.70 1.42
CA VAL A 146 24.25 -4.70 1.01
C VAL A 146 23.92 -5.26 -0.38
N MET A 147 22.66 -5.57 -0.67
CA MET A 147 22.26 -6.05 -2.00
C MET A 147 22.39 -4.97 -3.09
N TYR A 148 22.16 -3.71 -2.74
CA TYR A 148 22.41 -2.59 -3.66
C TYR A 148 23.89 -2.42 -3.98
N GLU A 149 24.76 -2.44 -2.96
CA GLU A 149 26.20 -2.25 -3.12
C GLU A 149 26.88 -3.43 -3.81
N GLU A 150 26.53 -4.67 -3.46
CA GLU A 150 27.19 -5.87 -3.95
C GLU A 150 26.60 -6.40 -5.26
N LEU A 151 25.28 -6.25 -5.45
CA LEU A 151 24.57 -6.83 -6.61
C LEU A 151 23.93 -5.78 -7.53
N GLY A 152 24.00 -4.48 -7.19
CA GLY A 152 23.36 -3.42 -7.98
C GLY A 152 21.83 -3.47 -7.94
N VAL A 153 21.24 -4.12 -6.94
CA VAL A 153 19.79 -4.28 -6.81
C VAL A 153 19.16 -2.95 -6.38
N ASP A 154 18.46 -2.28 -7.29
CA ASP A 154 17.88 -0.96 -7.10
C ASP A 154 16.34 -0.94 -7.16
N SER A 155 15.71 -2.08 -7.41
CA SER A 155 14.26 -2.24 -7.57
C SER A 155 13.77 -3.61 -7.10
N VAL A 156 12.49 -3.72 -6.74
CA VAL A 156 11.86 -5.01 -6.35
C VAL A 156 12.02 -6.08 -7.43
N GLU A 157 11.96 -5.71 -8.71
CA GLU A 157 12.14 -6.65 -9.82
C GLU A 157 13.59 -7.14 -9.93
N SER A 158 14.58 -6.24 -9.84
CA SER A 158 16.00 -6.62 -9.81
C SER A 158 16.32 -7.53 -8.61
N LEU A 159 15.68 -7.30 -7.45
CA LEU A 159 15.82 -8.16 -6.28
C LEU A 159 15.22 -9.55 -6.53
N LYS A 160 14.04 -9.62 -7.15
CA LYS A 160 13.41 -10.90 -7.52
C LYS A 160 14.32 -11.71 -8.42
N ILE A 161 14.85 -11.10 -9.48
CA ILE A 161 15.80 -11.74 -10.40
C ILE A 161 17.05 -12.22 -9.66
N ALA A 162 17.65 -11.38 -8.81
CA ALA A 162 18.83 -11.77 -8.03
C ALA A 162 18.56 -12.94 -7.07
N CYS A 163 17.36 -13.01 -6.48
CA CYS A 163 16.93 -14.15 -5.67
C CYS A 163 16.72 -15.41 -6.52
N GLU A 164 16.06 -15.32 -7.66
CA GLU A 164 15.79 -16.45 -8.57
C GLU A 164 17.08 -17.03 -9.16
N MET A 165 18.06 -16.18 -9.46
CA MET A 165 19.38 -16.57 -9.93
C MET A 165 20.31 -17.07 -8.80
N GLY A 166 19.85 -17.07 -7.54
CA GLY A 166 20.63 -17.55 -6.41
C GLY A 166 21.79 -16.64 -6.00
N HIS A 167 21.76 -15.36 -6.39
CA HIS A 167 22.84 -14.40 -6.11
C HIS A 167 22.77 -13.79 -4.70
N VAL A 168 21.60 -13.86 -4.04
CA VAL A 168 21.42 -13.28 -2.70
C VAL A 168 21.94 -14.20 -1.60
N ALA A 169 21.75 -15.52 -1.72
CA ALA A 169 22.17 -16.48 -0.69
C ALA A 169 23.68 -16.45 -0.37
N PRO A 170 24.61 -16.27 -1.33
CA PRO A 170 26.05 -16.21 -1.07
C PRO A 170 26.54 -14.94 -0.35
N LEU A 171 25.72 -13.89 -0.24
CA LEU A 171 26.13 -12.64 0.39
C LEU A 171 26.43 -12.82 1.89
N SER A 172 27.39 -12.07 2.42
CA SER A 172 27.76 -12.14 3.84
C SER A 172 26.58 -11.77 4.76
N GLY A 173 26.21 -12.69 5.66
CA GLY A 173 25.05 -12.56 6.53
C GLY A 173 23.71 -12.95 5.89
N PHE A 174 23.74 -13.48 4.66
CA PHE A 174 22.60 -14.05 3.95
C PHE A 174 22.71 -15.59 3.88
N GLY A 175 21.71 -16.21 3.28
CA GLY A 175 21.62 -17.66 3.10
C GLY A 175 20.31 -18.03 2.41
N GLU A 176 20.17 -19.30 2.02
CA GLU A 176 19.01 -19.80 1.25
C GLU A 176 17.67 -19.45 1.91
N LYS A 177 17.58 -19.61 3.25
CA LYS A 177 16.37 -19.24 4.01
C LYS A 177 16.01 -17.76 3.90
N SER A 178 17.02 -16.88 3.86
CA SER A 178 16.78 -15.44 3.72
C SER A 178 16.31 -15.11 2.31
N GLN A 179 16.95 -15.70 1.30
CA GLN A 179 16.58 -15.52 -0.10
C GLN A 179 15.14 -15.97 -0.36
N GLN A 180 14.79 -17.17 0.11
CA GLN A 180 13.43 -17.70 -0.01
C GLN A 180 12.40 -16.80 0.69
N LYS A 181 12.73 -16.32 1.90
CA LYS A 181 11.89 -15.36 2.64
C LYS A 181 11.67 -14.05 1.86
N TYR A 182 12.65 -13.61 1.08
CA TYR A 182 12.49 -12.40 0.26
C TYR A 182 11.62 -12.63 -0.96
N LEU A 183 11.72 -13.79 -1.61
CA LEU A 183 10.78 -14.16 -2.68
C LEU A 183 9.34 -14.17 -2.15
N GLU A 184 9.11 -14.83 -1.01
CA GLU A 184 7.80 -14.84 -0.33
C GLU A 184 7.35 -13.42 0.05
N GLY A 185 8.26 -12.62 0.60
CA GLY A 185 7.99 -11.24 0.98
C GLY A 185 7.66 -10.33 -0.20
N ILE A 186 8.27 -10.55 -1.37
CA ILE A 186 7.96 -9.82 -2.62
C ILE A 186 6.56 -10.14 -3.07
N GLU A 187 6.18 -11.41 -3.08
CA GLU A 187 4.82 -11.82 -3.44
C GLU A 187 3.78 -11.26 -2.45
N LEU A 188 4.10 -11.27 -1.15
CA LEU A 188 3.25 -10.66 -0.13
C LEU A 188 3.14 -9.13 -0.32
N LEU A 189 4.24 -8.46 -0.62
CA LEU A 189 4.25 -7.02 -0.91
C LEU A 189 3.40 -6.72 -2.15
N ARG A 190 3.47 -7.53 -3.21
CA ARG A 190 2.62 -7.39 -4.41
C ARG A 190 1.14 -7.50 -4.09
N ARG A 191 0.75 -8.50 -3.28
CA ARG A 191 -0.63 -8.65 -2.79
C ARG A 191 -1.10 -7.40 -2.02
N TYR A 192 -0.23 -6.81 -1.18
CA TYR A 192 -0.58 -5.63 -0.37
C TYR A 192 -0.43 -4.27 -1.09
N GLN A 193 0.41 -4.16 -2.12
CA GLN A 193 0.58 -2.93 -2.89
C GLN A 193 -0.64 -2.66 -3.79
N GLY A 194 -1.53 -3.65 -3.95
CA GLY A 194 -2.86 -3.48 -4.53
C GLY A 194 -2.79 -2.83 -5.90
N ARG A 195 -1.78 -3.20 -6.71
CA ARG A 195 -1.71 -2.82 -8.12
C ARG A 195 -1.36 -4.01 -8.98
N SER A 196 -2.23 -4.33 -9.93
CA SER A 196 -2.01 -5.36 -10.93
C SER A 196 -1.72 -4.70 -12.28
N ARG A 197 -1.00 -5.40 -13.17
CA ARG A 197 -0.91 -4.97 -14.58
C ARG A 197 -2.31 -4.91 -15.19
N MET A 198 -2.49 -4.03 -16.18
CA MET A 198 -3.80 -3.80 -16.79
C MET A 198 -4.45 -5.07 -17.35
N ASP A 199 -3.68 -5.93 -18.00
CA ASP A 199 -4.13 -7.21 -18.56
C ASP A 199 -4.76 -8.09 -17.47
N VAL A 200 -4.02 -8.35 -16.39
CA VAL A 200 -4.49 -9.18 -15.26
C VAL A 200 -5.68 -8.50 -14.56
N GLY A 201 -5.55 -7.22 -14.19
CA GLY A 201 -6.62 -6.54 -13.48
C GLY A 201 -7.92 -6.44 -14.30
N LEU A 202 -7.83 -6.26 -15.61
CA LEU A 202 -9.01 -6.19 -16.47
C LEU A 202 -9.71 -7.54 -16.62
N MET A 203 -8.98 -8.67 -16.62
CA MET A 203 -9.59 -10.00 -16.61
C MET A 203 -10.47 -10.19 -15.37
N PHE A 204 -9.91 -9.93 -14.19
CA PHE A 204 -10.66 -9.99 -12.92
C PHE A 204 -11.83 -9.01 -12.90
N GLY A 205 -11.60 -7.78 -13.35
CA GLY A 205 -12.62 -6.75 -13.42
C GLY A 205 -13.81 -7.14 -14.28
N ARG A 206 -13.56 -7.69 -15.48
CA ARG A 206 -14.61 -8.11 -16.41
C ARG A 206 -15.36 -9.33 -15.88
N ALA A 207 -14.65 -10.29 -15.28
CA ALA A 207 -15.27 -11.46 -14.68
C ALA A 207 -16.22 -11.04 -13.53
N LEU A 208 -15.76 -10.17 -12.63
CA LEU A 208 -16.60 -9.64 -11.55
C LEU A 208 -17.77 -8.80 -12.10
N GLU A 209 -17.54 -7.90 -13.06
CA GLU A 209 -18.59 -7.10 -13.71
C GLU A 209 -19.68 -8.00 -14.32
N ALA A 210 -19.30 -9.04 -15.06
CA ALA A 210 -20.23 -9.97 -15.68
C ALA A 210 -21.06 -10.74 -14.65
N ARG A 211 -20.44 -11.24 -13.58
CA ARG A 211 -21.16 -11.96 -12.52
C ARG A 211 -22.11 -11.06 -11.75
N VAL A 212 -21.68 -9.84 -11.42
CA VAL A 212 -22.52 -8.87 -10.72
C VAL A 212 -23.68 -8.41 -11.60
N ALA A 213 -23.45 -8.20 -12.90
CA ALA A 213 -24.51 -7.86 -13.85
C ALA A 213 -25.59 -8.95 -13.99
N ALA A 214 -25.25 -10.21 -13.71
CA ALA A 214 -26.18 -11.35 -13.78
C ALA A 214 -27.03 -11.53 -12.51
N ILE A 215 -26.77 -10.77 -11.44
CA ILE A 215 -27.52 -10.89 -10.18
C ILE A 215 -28.94 -10.33 -10.34
N PRO A 216 -30.00 -11.08 -9.99
CA PRO A 216 -31.37 -10.55 -9.97
C PRO A 216 -31.47 -9.28 -9.09
N GLY A 217 -32.12 -8.23 -9.62
CA GLY A 217 -32.21 -6.92 -8.97
C GLY A 217 -31.11 -5.93 -9.39
N VAL A 218 -30.07 -6.40 -10.10
CA VAL A 218 -29.09 -5.51 -10.74
C VAL A 218 -29.62 -5.08 -12.12
N SER A 219 -29.81 -3.78 -12.28
CA SER A 219 -30.22 -3.18 -13.56
C SER A 219 -29.03 -2.81 -14.46
N ARG A 220 -27.86 -2.53 -13.86
CA ARG A 220 -26.62 -2.22 -14.58
C ARG A 220 -25.42 -2.43 -13.66
N ALA A 221 -24.32 -2.97 -14.19
CA ALA A 221 -23.02 -2.95 -13.53
C ALA A 221 -21.97 -2.44 -14.51
N GLN A 222 -20.98 -1.69 -14.03
CA GLN A 222 -19.89 -1.22 -14.88
C GLN A 222 -18.58 -1.00 -14.10
N LEU A 223 -17.46 -1.45 -14.67
CA LEU A 223 -16.14 -1.08 -14.18
C LEU A 223 -15.93 0.43 -14.22
N ALA A 224 -15.29 0.99 -13.19
CA ALA A 224 -14.93 2.38 -13.04
C ALA A 224 -13.40 2.50 -12.83
N GLY A 225 -12.96 3.60 -12.21
CA GLY A 225 -11.59 3.74 -11.74
C GLY A 225 -10.52 3.64 -12.82
N SER A 226 -9.37 3.11 -12.41
CA SER A 226 -8.20 2.96 -13.28
C SER A 226 -8.41 1.95 -14.42
N ALA A 227 -9.24 0.92 -14.20
CA ALA A 227 -9.59 -0.07 -15.21
C ALA A 227 -10.38 0.55 -16.36
N ARG A 228 -11.43 1.35 -16.07
CA ARG A 228 -12.21 2.05 -17.12
C ARG A 228 -11.37 3.06 -17.91
N ARG A 229 -10.36 3.66 -17.28
CA ARG A 229 -9.40 4.58 -17.93
C ARG A 229 -8.24 3.89 -18.67
N ARG A 230 -8.17 2.55 -18.66
CA ARG A 230 -7.11 1.76 -19.29
C ARG A 230 -5.69 2.21 -18.89
N ARG A 231 -5.48 2.43 -17.60
CA ARG A 231 -4.14 2.74 -17.05
C ARG A 231 -3.25 1.51 -17.15
N GLU A 232 -1.95 1.71 -17.38
CA GLU A 232 -0.95 0.64 -17.51
C GLU A 232 -0.92 -0.29 -16.28
N THR A 233 -1.22 0.25 -15.11
CA THR A 233 -1.43 -0.50 -13.87
C THR A 233 -2.79 -0.15 -13.25
N ILE A 234 -3.55 -1.18 -12.86
CA ILE A 234 -4.80 -1.10 -12.14
C ILE A 234 -4.49 -1.17 -10.65
N GLY A 235 -5.17 -0.38 -9.82
CA GLY A 235 -5.02 -0.46 -8.37
C GLY A 235 -5.94 -1.53 -7.79
N ASP A 236 -6.95 -1.04 -7.08
CA ASP A 236 -8.19 -1.75 -6.86
C ASP A 236 -9.11 -1.66 -8.10
N LEU A 237 -9.96 -2.66 -8.23
CA LEU A 237 -11.10 -2.65 -9.15
C LEU A 237 -12.25 -1.88 -8.52
N ASP A 238 -12.78 -0.90 -9.23
CA ASP A 238 -14.00 -0.23 -8.84
C ASP A 238 -15.13 -0.68 -9.76
N ILE A 239 -16.26 -1.13 -9.21
CA ILE A 239 -17.48 -1.41 -9.96
C ILE A 239 -18.61 -0.55 -9.37
N VAL A 240 -19.38 0.06 -10.25
CA VAL A 240 -20.64 0.73 -9.90
C VAL A 240 -21.79 -0.15 -10.35
N VAL A 241 -22.76 -0.35 -9.47
CA VAL A 241 -23.93 -1.21 -9.65
C VAL A 241 -25.19 -0.39 -9.42
N ALA A 242 -26.13 -0.44 -10.36
CA ALA A 242 -27.47 0.13 -10.23
C ALA A 242 -28.45 -0.95 -9.76
N ALA A 243 -29.05 -0.76 -8.59
CA ALA A 243 -30.11 -1.61 -8.07
C ALA A 243 -31.18 -0.75 -7.40
N GLN A 244 -32.43 -1.20 -7.42
CA GLN A 244 -33.49 -0.52 -6.67
C GLN A 244 -33.21 -0.64 -5.16
N PRO A 245 -33.59 0.36 -4.34
CA PRO A 245 -33.42 0.27 -2.88
C PRO A 245 -34.04 -1.00 -2.26
N ALA A 246 -35.15 -1.48 -2.83
CA ALA A 246 -35.81 -2.72 -2.37
C ALA A 246 -34.98 -3.99 -2.65
N ASP A 247 -34.12 -3.99 -3.67
CA ASP A 247 -33.28 -5.12 -4.05
C ASP A 247 -31.88 -5.06 -3.41
N HIS A 248 -31.55 -3.96 -2.74
CA HIS A 248 -30.21 -3.65 -2.26
C HIS A 248 -29.59 -4.79 -1.43
N ASP A 249 -30.28 -5.23 -0.38
CA ASP A 249 -29.73 -6.23 0.54
C ASP A 249 -29.62 -7.61 -0.12
N ALA A 250 -30.54 -7.94 -1.02
CA ALA A 250 -30.48 -9.16 -1.81
C ALA A 250 -29.27 -9.15 -2.76
N VAL A 251 -29.00 -8.02 -3.40
CA VAL A 251 -27.84 -7.82 -4.28
C VAL A 251 -26.53 -7.89 -3.48
N VAL A 252 -26.44 -7.21 -2.33
CA VAL A 252 -25.26 -7.29 -1.44
C VAL A 252 -25.00 -8.75 -1.04
N LYS A 253 -26.03 -9.45 -0.58
CA LYS A 253 -25.91 -10.85 -0.17
C LYS A 253 -25.46 -11.74 -1.32
N ALA A 254 -26.00 -11.54 -2.52
CA ALA A 254 -25.60 -12.29 -3.71
C ALA A 254 -24.13 -12.01 -4.10
N ILE A 255 -23.69 -10.75 -4.05
CA ILE A 255 -22.28 -10.38 -4.29
C ILE A 255 -21.35 -11.09 -3.31
N LEU A 256 -21.68 -11.08 -2.02
CA LEU A 256 -20.87 -11.72 -0.98
C LEU A 256 -20.81 -13.25 -1.10
N SER A 257 -21.73 -13.85 -1.84
CA SER A 257 -21.77 -15.30 -2.11
C SER A 257 -21.15 -15.71 -3.44
N LEU A 258 -20.57 -14.78 -4.21
CA LEU A 258 -19.92 -15.11 -5.47
C LEU A 258 -18.69 -16.00 -5.24
N PRO A 259 -18.45 -17.01 -6.10
CA PRO A 259 -17.21 -17.77 -6.07
C PRO A 259 -16.01 -16.89 -6.45
N GLY A 260 -14.83 -17.19 -5.90
CA GLY A 260 -13.61 -16.43 -6.15
C GLY A 260 -13.42 -15.19 -5.28
N ILE A 261 -14.10 -15.12 -4.13
CA ILE A 261 -13.85 -14.13 -3.09
C ILE A 261 -12.98 -14.77 -2.01
N ALA A 262 -11.72 -14.36 -1.92
CA ALA A 262 -10.78 -14.80 -0.90
C ALA A 262 -11.07 -14.18 0.47
N GLU A 263 -11.43 -12.90 0.49
CA GLU A 263 -11.69 -12.16 1.74
C GLU A 263 -12.72 -11.04 1.52
N VAL A 264 -13.59 -10.83 2.52
CA VAL A 264 -14.47 -9.66 2.60
C VAL A 264 -13.86 -8.66 3.57
N LYS A 265 -13.24 -7.59 3.06
CA LYS A 265 -12.63 -6.52 3.86
C LYS A 265 -13.65 -5.65 4.61
N GLY A 266 -14.88 -5.59 4.09
CA GLY A 266 -15.98 -4.91 4.74
C GLY A 266 -17.18 -4.71 3.83
N SER A 267 -18.37 -4.75 4.42
CA SER A 267 -19.65 -4.53 3.75
C SER A 267 -20.43 -3.47 4.52
N GLY A 268 -20.80 -2.38 3.85
CA GLY A 268 -21.67 -1.34 4.39
C GLY A 268 -22.80 -1.01 3.41
N GLU A 269 -23.69 -0.08 3.79
CA GLU A 269 -24.93 0.24 3.06
C GLU A 269 -24.75 0.71 1.60
N SER A 270 -23.55 1.11 1.18
CA SER A 270 -23.30 1.60 -0.19
C SER A 270 -22.08 0.99 -0.86
N LYS A 271 -21.33 0.14 -0.13
CA LYS A 271 -20.04 -0.36 -0.58
C LYS A 271 -19.70 -1.71 0.02
N VAL A 272 -19.29 -2.62 -0.85
CA VAL A 272 -18.66 -3.90 -0.50
C VAL A 272 -17.20 -3.85 -0.93
N SER A 273 -16.29 -4.23 -0.04
CA SER A 273 -14.84 -4.30 -0.29
C SER A 273 -14.39 -5.75 -0.20
N LEU A 274 -13.77 -6.26 -1.25
CA LEU A 274 -13.45 -7.67 -1.47
C LEU A 274 -11.97 -7.83 -1.85
N ILE A 275 -11.41 -9.00 -1.55
CA ILE A 275 -10.22 -9.54 -2.21
C ILE A 275 -10.68 -10.67 -3.11
N LEU A 276 -10.40 -10.57 -4.40
CA LEU A 276 -10.69 -11.60 -5.39
C LEU A 276 -9.47 -12.51 -5.56
N GLU A 277 -9.72 -13.78 -5.84
CA GLU A 277 -8.71 -14.79 -6.18
C GLU A 277 -9.03 -15.46 -7.53
N GLN A 278 -8.12 -16.31 -8.01
CA GLN A 278 -8.17 -16.88 -9.35
C GLN A 278 -9.51 -17.55 -9.71
N ASP A 279 -10.19 -18.16 -8.74
CA ASP A 279 -11.51 -18.76 -8.91
C ASP A 279 -12.56 -17.77 -9.42
N MET A 280 -12.36 -16.46 -9.26
CA MET A 280 -13.20 -15.40 -9.84
C MET A 280 -13.23 -15.50 -11.38
N LEU A 281 -12.15 -15.99 -11.98
CA LEU A 281 -12.01 -16.17 -13.43
C LEU A 281 -12.58 -17.50 -13.92
N SER A 282 -12.84 -18.47 -13.03
CA SER A 282 -13.35 -19.80 -13.39
C SER A 282 -14.76 -19.70 -13.99
N GLY A 283 -14.94 -20.09 -15.26
CA GLY A 283 -16.22 -19.97 -15.97
C GLY A 283 -16.42 -18.68 -16.78
N ALA A 284 -15.39 -17.85 -16.94
CA ALA A 284 -15.39 -16.74 -17.92
C ALA A 284 -15.26 -17.20 -19.39
N GLU A 285 -15.30 -18.51 -19.66
CA GLU A 285 -14.94 -19.16 -20.93
C GLU A 285 -15.90 -18.93 -22.12
N SER A 286 -16.96 -18.12 -21.99
CA SER A 286 -17.92 -17.95 -23.08
C SER A 286 -17.53 -16.87 -24.12
N ALA A 287 -16.29 -16.40 -24.17
CA ALA A 287 -15.85 -15.41 -25.15
C ALA A 287 -14.64 -15.90 -25.98
N GLY A 288 -14.90 -16.73 -26.99
CA GLY A 288 -14.01 -16.96 -28.14
C GLY A 288 -12.88 -17.98 -27.98
N SER A 289 -12.81 -18.95 -28.90
CA SER A 289 -11.93 -20.13 -28.86
C SER A 289 -10.42 -19.85 -29.05
N LEU A 290 -10.00 -18.63 -29.37
CA LEU A 290 -8.58 -18.22 -29.40
C LEU A 290 -8.10 -17.60 -28.08
N ASP A 291 -9.02 -17.12 -27.23
CA ASP A 291 -8.68 -16.48 -25.94
C ASP A 291 -8.47 -17.51 -24.82
N ALA A 292 -9.01 -18.72 -24.93
CA ALA A 292 -8.96 -19.74 -23.87
C ALA A 292 -7.52 -20.20 -23.57
N GLN A 293 -6.73 -20.56 -24.59
CA GLN A 293 -5.34 -21.01 -24.39
C GLN A 293 -4.41 -19.89 -23.92
N LEU A 294 -4.64 -18.66 -24.39
CA LEU A 294 -3.89 -17.49 -23.93
C LEU A 294 -4.26 -17.15 -22.48
N ALA A 295 -5.56 -17.18 -22.15
CA ALA A 295 -6.05 -16.98 -20.79
C ALA A 295 -5.52 -18.06 -19.84
N GLU A 296 -5.51 -19.33 -20.24
CA GLU A 296 -4.95 -20.45 -19.49
C GLU A 296 -3.44 -20.26 -19.23
N SER A 297 -2.67 -19.91 -20.25
CA SER A 297 -1.24 -19.61 -20.11
C SER A 297 -0.93 -18.34 -19.28
N MET A 298 -1.86 -17.38 -19.22
CA MET A 298 -1.79 -16.19 -18.37
C MET A 298 -2.21 -16.48 -16.93
N MET A 299 -3.18 -17.38 -16.73
CA MET A 299 -3.64 -17.87 -15.44
C MET A 299 -2.57 -18.72 -14.75
N GLU A 300 -1.88 -19.60 -15.47
CA GLU A 300 -0.77 -20.41 -14.93
C GLU A 300 0.40 -19.54 -14.42
N ARG A 301 0.68 -18.40 -15.08
CA ARG A 301 1.72 -17.45 -14.65
C ARG A 301 1.30 -16.58 -13.46
N SER A 302 0.02 -16.60 -13.11
CA SER A 302 -0.60 -15.73 -12.10
C SER A 302 -1.23 -16.54 -10.97
N GLY A 303 -0.81 -17.81 -10.77
CA GLY A 303 -1.47 -18.81 -9.94
C GLY A 303 -1.66 -18.50 -8.44
N ASP A 304 -1.30 -17.29 -7.99
CA ASP A 304 -1.48 -16.81 -6.62
C ASP A 304 -1.87 -15.30 -6.59
N ALA A 305 -2.36 -14.79 -7.74
CA ALA A 305 -2.71 -13.38 -7.91
C ALA A 305 -4.07 -13.09 -7.26
N THR A 306 -4.06 -12.21 -6.27
CA THR A 306 -5.26 -11.61 -5.71
C THR A 306 -5.38 -10.14 -6.14
N ILE A 307 -6.61 -9.65 -6.21
CA ILE A 307 -6.87 -8.24 -6.52
C ILE A 307 -7.95 -7.66 -5.61
N ASP A 308 -7.71 -6.45 -5.12
CA ASP A 308 -8.70 -5.70 -4.36
C ASP A 308 -9.84 -5.23 -5.26
N ALA A 309 -11.08 -5.37 -4.81
CA ALA A 309 -12.24 -4.88 -5.51
C ALA A 309 -13.19 -4.12 -4.57
N GLN A 310 -13.82 -3.08 -5.11
CA GLN A 310 -14.83 -2.27 -4.45
C GLN A 310 -16.08 -2.21 -5.32
N VAL A 311 -17.17 -2.78 -4.83
CA VAL A 311 -18.49 -2.74 -5.47
C VAL A 311 -19.33 -1.68 -4.77
N ARG A 312 -19.80 -0.68 -5.53
CA ARG A 312 -20.66 0.39 -5.03
C ARG A 312 -22.04 0.25 -5.62
N ILE A 313 -23.04 0.13 -4.75
CA ILE A 313 -24.43 -0.08 -5.14
C ILE A 313 -25.16 1.23 -4.93
N VAL A 314 -25.84 1.70 -5.97
CA VAL A 314 -26.56 2.98 -5.99
C VAL A 314 -27.92 2.81 -6.66
N PRO A 315 -28.89 3.69 -6.36
CA PRO A 315 -30.12 3.78 -7.13
C PRO A 315 -29.84 4.03 -8.62
N PRO A 316 -30.68 3.53 -9.55
CA PRO A 316 -30.43 3.64 -11.00
C PRO A 316 -30.21 5.07 -11.49
N GLU A 317 -30.91 6.05 -10.92
CA GLU A 317 -30.78 7.47 -11.22
C GLU A 317 -29.42 8.06 -10.82
N MET A 318 -28.76 7.48 -9.81
CA MET A 318 -27.44 7.91 -9.32
C MET A 318 -26.28 7.23 -10.06
N PHE A 319 -26.56 6.18 -10.84
CA PHE A 319 -25.56 5.40 -11.55
C PHE A 319 -24.61 6.24 -12.44
N PRO A 320 -25.10 7.08 -13.39
CA PRO A 320 -24.21 7.82 -14.28
C PRO A 320 -23.29 8.80 -13.54
N PHE A 321 -23.80 9.44 -12.48
CA PHE A 321 -23.03 10.38 -11.65
C PHE A 321 -21.96 9.65 -10.84
N THR A 322 -22.32 8.53 -10.23
CA THR A 322 -21.42 7.68 -9.46
C THR A 322 -20.32 7.12 -10.36
N LEU A 323 -20.68 6.62 -11.54
CA LEU A 323 -19.73 6.13 -12.54
C LEU A 323 -18.76 7.23 -12.96
N ALA A 324 -19.25 8.44 -13.25
CA ALA A 324 -18.39 9.57 -13.62
C ALA A 324 -17.42 9.95 -12.48
N TYR A 325 -17.94 10.06 -11.26
CA TYR A 325 -17.15 10.40 -10.06
C TYR A 325 -16.02 9.38 -9.84
N PHE A 326 -16.34 8.09 -9.84
CA PHE A 326 -15.36 7.03 -9.58
C PHE A 326 -14.50 6.68 -10.81
N THR A 327 -14.82 7.18 -12.01
CA THR A 327 -13.93 7.03 -13.18
C THR A 327 -12.88 8.14 -13.28
N GLY A 328 -13.02 9.30 -12.63
CA GLY A 328 -11.99 10.35 -12.69
C GLY A 328 -10.68 9.96 -11.97
N PRO A 329 -9.51 10.52 -12.31
CA PRO A 329 -8.39 10.55 -11.37
C PRO A 329 -8.83 11.21 -10.05
N LYS A 330 -8.26 10.82 -8.90
CA LYS A 330 -8.55 11.45 -7.60
C LYS A 330 -8.40 13.00 -7.64
N ARG A 331 -7.62 13.52 -8.60
CA ARG A 331 -7.42 14.96 -8.85
C ARG A 331 -8.60 15.67 -9.52
N THR A 332 -9.43 14.98 -10.31
CA THR A 332 -10.66 15.56 -10.92
C THR A 332 -11.88 15.47 -10.01
N GLN A 333 -11.82 14.71 -8.91
CA GLN A 333 -12.92 14.60 -7.94
C GLN A 333 -13.07 15.86 -7.06
N TYR A 334 -12.07 16.76 -7.08
CA TYR A 334 -12.12 18.08 -6.46
C TYR A 334 -11.54 19.15 -7.40
N PRO A 335 -12.34 19.72 -8.33
CA PRO A 335 -11.85 20.77 -9.22
C PRO A 335 -11.62 22.10 -8.48
N ASN A 336 -12.27 22.34 -7.33
CA ASN A 336 -12.25 23.64 -6.63
C ASN A 336 -12.31 23.47 -5.10
N ALA A 337 -11.18 23.21 -4.46
CA ALA A 337 -10.99 23.50 -3.03
C ALA A 337 -9.86 24.52 -2.78
N SER A 338 -9.47 25.29 -3.81
CA SER A 338 -8.38 26.28 -3.70
C SER A 338 -8.58 27.56 -4.51
N THR A 339 -9.82 28.04 -4.67
CA THR A 339 -10.07 29.44 -5.05
C THR A 339 -11.24 29.97 -4.23
N GLY A 340 -10.96 30.33 -2.99
CA GLY A 340 -11.81 31.23 -2.23
C GLY A 340 -11.73 32.63 -2.85
N ASN A 341 -12.52 32.89 -3.88
CA ASN A 341 -12.86 34.25 -4.27
C ASN A 341 -14.38 34.34 -4.37
N ARG A 342 -15.02 34.76 -3.28
CA ARG A 342 -16.42 35.20 -3.32
C ARG A 342 -16.42 36.61 -3.94
N PRO A 343 -17.20 36.88 -5.00
CA PRO A 343 -17.53 38.26 -5.31
C PRO A 343 -18.51 38.77 -4.23
N ARG A 344 -18.17 39.89 -3.62
CA ARG A 344 -19.09 40.65 -2.76
C ARG A 344 -20.10 41.39 -3.65
N PRO A 345 -21.39 41.45 -3.29
CA PRO A 345 -22.14 42.70 -3.34
C PRO A 345 -21.77 43.59 -2.14
#